data_AF-A0AAU9KC05-F1
#
_entry.id   AF-A0AAU9KC05-F1
#
_cell.length_a   1.000
_cell.length_b   1.000
_cell.length_c   1.000
_cell.angle_alpha   90.00
_cell.angle_beta   90.00
_cell.angle_gamma   90.00
#
_symmetry.space_group_name_H-M   'P 1'
#
loop_
_entity.id
_entity.type
_entity.pdbx_description
1 polymer ?
#
loop_
_entity_poly.entity_id
_entity_poly.type
_entity_poly.pdbx_seq_one_letter_code
_entity_poly.pdbx_strand_id
1 'polypeptide(L)'
;MNAFDIIIQIGNLHLTCPKSLLAENSDYFRSLFQGSYSDSDSSFFRLPDHFSFTGFYHIYELMHRKDTLPYDTQIALEVLEIADFLQVSRSLFQLILAYIKIHSDNATFWLSMCEGKEEWNELKSKVLKICKEEINEIIYDENLKSFKLENLFEIFDTSRVYQLNADDVSQMLDTLFWVQGNSSISKLLQTIRDHYESASQNEDSSFSWKIGSLDYDQNQNGYYKRTFESATDVWCLKSKISERLYISVFTAHQKCKNKGHANVKSLFYKYQMQSANGNFVKSSLFGFPVDWNCCYGPARFCEVSDMSKDSTLEVWIKEIPLHGAILSYIVDSIETISTDFSEQELLFFNPKDMFSVIESCHVMNKSEDTICYLLARYLIHHPDECAGIIETLRMYSMSLEMLQTVSNLPYFDSLPDTFKTKVLKEFGTRVTPKLEKLELPSSRSVLRVLNSNSLNMR
;
A
#
# COMPACT_ATOMS: atom_id res chain seq x y z
N MET A 1 -31.20 23.36 -50.09
CA MET A 1 -30.38 22.31 -49.45
C MET A 1 -29.40 21.82 -50.48
N ASN A 2 -28.10 21.80 -50.17
CA ASN A 2 -27.14 21.20 -51.09
C ASN A 2 -27.38 19.69 -51.13
N ALA A 3 -27.11 19.03 -52.25
CA ALA A 3 -27.22 17.57 -52.38
C ALA A 3 -26.31 16.79 -51.40
N PHE A 4 -25.45 17.49 -50.66
CA PHE A 4 -24.48 16.98 -49.70
C PHE A 4 -24.93 17.12 -48.24
N ASP A 5 -26.10 17.71 -47.98
CA ASP A 5 -26.62 17.91 -46.62
C ASP A 5 -27.71 16.87 -46.30
N ILE A 6 -27.83 16.54 -45.01
CA ILE A 6 -28.91 15.71 -44.46
C ILE A 6 -29.54 16.42 -43.27
N ILE A 7 -30.86 16.25 -43.08
CA ILE A 7 -31.56 16.71 -41.88
C ILE A 7 -31.60 15.55 -40.89
N ILE A 8 -30.98 15.73 -39.74
CA ILE A 8 -31.10 14.83 -38.60
C ILE A 8 -32.29 15.29 -37.75
N GLN A 9 -33.25 14.39 -37.52
CA GLN A 9 -34.40 14.63 -36.64
C GLN A 9 -34.26 13.85 -35.33
N ILE A 10 -34.48 14.53 -34.21
CA ILE A 10 -34.63 13.92 -32.88
C ILE A 10 -35.89 14.50 -32.24
N GLY A 11 -36.94 13.69 -32.10
CA GLY A 11 -38.26 14.17 -31.73
C GLY A 11 -38.78 15.26 -32.70
N ASN A 12 -39.07 16.45 -32.18
CA ASN A 12 -39.57 17.59 -32.97
C ASN A 12 -38.46 18.56 -33.40
N LEU A 13 -37.20 18.26 -33.09
CA LEU A 13 -36.06 19.11 -33.40
C LEU A 13 -35.32 18.58 -34.62
N HIS A 14 -34.75 19.51 -35.39
CA HIS A 14 -34.08 19.23 -36.66
C HIS A 14 -32.74 19.95 -36.72
N LEU A 15 -31.72 19.29 -37.24
CA LEU A 15 -30.41 19.87 -37.51
C LEU A 15 -29.94 19.49 -38.91
N THR A 16 -29.56 20.49 -39.71
CA THR A 16 -28.97 20.27 -41.04
C THR A 16 -27.47 20.05 -40.89
N CYS A 17 -26.99 18.90 -41.33
CA CYS A 17 -25.60 18.46 -41.19
C CYS A 17 -25.01 18.08 -42.57
N PRO A 18 -23.73 18.40 -42.85
CA PRO A 18 -23.06 17.87 -44.03
C PRO A 18 -22.84 16.36 -43.91
N LYS A 19 -23.24 15.57 -44.93
CA LYS A 19 -23.05 14.10 -44.95
C LYS A 19 -21.58 13.72 -44.83
N SER A 20 -20.68 14.49 -45.45
CA SER A 20 -19.23 14.24 -45.42
C SER A 20 -18.66 14.31 -44.00
N LEU A 21 -19.06 15.31 -43.22
CA LEU A 21 -18.58 15.50 -41.85
C LEU A 21 -19.04 14.36 -40.92
N LEU A 22 -20.30 13.96 -41.06
CA LEU A 22 -20.86 12.84 -40.31
C LEU A 22 -20.15 11.52 -40.67
N ALA A 23 -19.94 11.23 -41.95
CA ALA A 23 -19.25 10.01 -42.40
C ALA A 23 -17.75 9.96 -42.06
N GLU A 24 -17.09 11.12 -41.97
CA GLU A 24 -15.70 11.21 -41.51
C GLU A 24 -15.59 10.78 -40.04
N ASN A 25 -16.57 11.15 -39.22
CA ASN A 25 -16.50 11.02 -37.76
C ASN A 25 -17.36 9.89 -37.17
N SER A 26 -18.09 9.12 -37.99
CA SER A 26 -18.96 8.03 -37.54
C SER A 26 -19.01 6.90 -38.57
N ASP A 27 -18.68 5.69 -38.12
CA ASP A 27 -18.72 4.50 -38.98
C ASP A 27 -20.16 4.12 -39.34
N TYR A 28 -21.11 4.42 -38.45
CA TYR A 28 -22.54 4.31 -38.70
C TYR A 28 -22.97 5.15 -39.90
N PHE A 29 -22.69 6.46 -39.87
CA PHE A 29 -23.06 7.36 -40.96
C PHE A 29 -22.29 7.09 -42.24
N ARG A 30 -21.01 6.68 -42.14
CA ARG A 30 -20.23 6.23 -43.30
C ARG A 30 -20.93 5.07 -44.01
N SER A 31 -21.34 4.06 -43.25
CA SER A 31 -22.05 2.89 -43.77
C SER A 31 -23.43 3.26 -44.32
N LEU A 32 -24.15 4.16 -43.65
CA LEU A 32 -25.46 4.63 -44.10
C LEU A 32 -25.39 5.34 -45.46
N PHE A 33 -24.42 6.25 -45.65
CA PHE A 33 -24.33 7.07 -46.87
C PHE A 33 -23.59 6.40 -48.03
N GLN A 34 -22.67 5.47 -47.74
CA GLN A 34 -21.91 4.75 -48.78
C GLN A 34 -22.51 3.39 -49.11
N GLY A 35 -23.42 2.88 -48.28
CA GLY A 35 -24.10 1.62 -48.49
C GLY A 35 -25.14 1.66 -49.61
N SER A 36 -25.68 0.49 -49.93
CA SER A 36 -26.83 0.33 -50.83
C SER A 36 -28.13 0.21 -50.03
N TYR A 37 -28.32 1.09 -49.05
CA TYR A 37 -29.53 1.11 -48.22
C TYR A 37 -30.56 2.05 -48.86
N SER A 38 -31.85 1.83 -48.57
CA SER A 38 -32.93 2.73 -49.01
C SER A 38 -32.72 4.17 -48.53
N ASP A 39 -31.99 4.32 -47.44
CA ASP A 39 -31.82 5.57 -46.72
C ASP A 39 -30.59 6.35 -47.18
N SER A 40 -29.74 5.77 -48.03
CA SER A 40 -28.48 6.38 -48.49
C SER A 40 -28.71 7.67 -49.28
N ASP A 41 -29.77 7.71 -50.09
CA ASP A 41 -30.20 8.88 -50.86
C ASP A 41 -31.20 9.77 -50.11
N SER A 42 -31.56 9.42 -48.88
CA SER A 42 -32.48 10.24 -48.10
C SER A 42 -31.85 11.60 -47.77
N SER A 43 -32.69 12.64 -47.82
CA SER A 43 -32.37 13.98 -47.31
C SER A 43 -32.70 14.14 -45.82
N PHE A 44 -33.29 13.09 -45.23
CA PHE A 44 -33.84 13.11 -43.88
C PHE A 44 -33.54 11.81 -43.15
N PHE A 45 -33.01 11.90 -41.94
CA PHE A 45 -32.72 10.76 -41.11
C PHE A 45 -33.22 11.00 -39.69
N ARG A 46 -33.98 10.06 -39.15
CA ARG A 46 -34.57 10.17 -37.82
C ARG A 46 -33.81 9.29 -36.84
N LEU A 47 -33.27 9.91 -35.80
CA LEU A 47 -32.72 9.20 -34.66
C LEU A 47 -33.83 8.77 -33.70
N PRO A 48 -33.62 7.73 -32.89
CA PRO A 48 -34.56 7.31 -31.86
C PRO A 48 -35.01 8.46 -30.95
N ASP A 49 -36.31 8.52 -30.64
CA ASP A 49 -36.91 9.62 -29.88
C ASP A 49 -36.45 9.69 -28.41
N HIS A 50 -35.80 8.64 -27.88
CA HIS A 50 -35.24 8.65 -26.53
C HIS A 50 -33.90 9.38 -26.45
N PHE A 51 -33.21 9.62 -27.58
CA PHE A 51 -31.98 10.39 -27.58
C PHE A 51 -32.24 11.87 -27.34
N SER A 52 -31.31 12.50 -26.64
CA SER A 52 -31.33 13.93 -26.41
C SER A 52 -30.80 14.69 -27.64
N PHE A 53 -31.57 15.70 -28.09
CA PHE A 53 -31.09 16.63 -29.10
C PHE A 53 -29.82 17.37 -28.64
N THR A 54 -29.74 17.72 -27.36
CA THR A 54 -28.58 18.39 -26.76
C THR A 54 -27.34 17.50 -26.86
N GLY A 55 -27.45 16.22 -26.50
CA GLY A 55 -26.35 15.26 -26.61
C GLY A 55 -25.83 15.13 -28.05
N PHE A 56 -26.73 14.98 -29.03
CA PHE A 56 -26.33 14.93 -30.44
C PHE A 56 -25.68 16.24 -30.91
N TYR A 57 -26.24 17.38 -30.49
CA TYR A 57 -25.71 18.69 -30.86
C TYR A 57 -24.27 18.89 -30.35
N HIS A 58 -23.94 18.42 -29.14
CA HIS A 58 -22.57 18.46 -28.62
C HIS A 58 -21.60 17.61 -29.45
N ILE A 59 -21.99 16.38 -29.82
CA ILE A 59 -21.19 15.54 -30.73
C ILE A 59 -20.95 16.27 -32.05
N TYR A 60 -21.99 16.87 -32.61
CA TYR A 60 -21.89 17.61 -33.87
C TYR A 60 -20.97 18.83 -33.77
N GLU A 61 -21.04 19.62 -32.70
CA GLU A 61 -20.13 20.76 -32.48
C GLU A 61 -18.67 20.29 -32.32
N LEU A 62 -18.44 19.16 -31.65
CA LEU A 62 -17.10 18.55 -31.56
C LEU A 62 -16.57 18.06 -32.91
N MET A 63 -17.43 17.52 -33.79
CA MET A 63 -17.04 17.17 -35.17
C MET A 63 -16.52 18.39 -35.93
N HIS A 64 -17.08 19.58 -35.67
CA HIS A 64 -16.61 20.86 -36.21
C HIS A 64 -15.37 21.42 -35.50
N ARG A 65 -14.81 20.71 -34.51
CA ARG A 65 -13.68 21.14 -33.68
C ARG A 65 -13.92 22.50 -33.01
N LYS A 66 -15.17 22.79 -32.67
CA LYS A 66 -15.49 23.96 -31.86
C LYS A 66 -15.22 23.66 -30.40
N ASP A 67 -14.72 24.65 -29.68
CA ASP A 67 -14.57 24.55 -28.24
C ASP A 67 -15.95 24.39 -27.60
N THR A 68 -16.09 23.36 -26.78
CA THR A 68 -17.32 23.12 -26.00
C THR A 68 -17.04 23.32 -24.52
N LEU A 69 -18.06 23.67 -23.74
CA LEU A 69 -17.92 23.67 -22.29
C LEU A 69 -17.83 22.23 -21.79
N PRO A 70 -17.09 21.97 -20.69
CA PRO A 70 -17.07 20.65 -20.07
C PRO A 70 -18.49 20.17 -19.69
N TYR A 71 -18.77 18.89 -19.94
CA TYR A 71 -20.07 18.27 -19.74
C TYR A 71 -20.28 17.93 -18.27
N ASP A 72 -21.39 18.37 -17.70
CA ASP A 72 -21.85 17.79 -16.43
C ASP A 72 -22.23 16.31 -16.60
N THR A 73 -22.53 15.65 -15.49
CA THR A 73 -22.81 14.20 -15.48
C THR A 73 -23.95 13.82 -16.42
N GLN A 74 -25.03 14.60 -16.44
CA GLN A 74 -26.22 14.29 -17.23
C GLN A 74 -25.93 14.42 -18.73
N ILE A 75 -25.33 15.54 -19.15
CA ILE A 75 -24.97 15.77 -20.56
C ILE A 75 -23.95 14.74 -21.03
N ALA A 76 -22.95 14.41 -20.18
CA ALA A 76 -21.95 13.42 -20.52
C ALA A 76 -22.57 12.04 -20.83
N LEU A 77 -23.56 11.60 -20.04
CA LEU A 77 -24.26 10.33 -20.28
C LEU A 77 -25.05 10.36 -21.59
N GLU A 78 -25.77 11.44 -21.87
CA GLU A 78 -26.51 11.61 -23.13
C GLU A 78 -25.56 11.59 -24.35
N VAL A 79 -24.42 12.28 -24.23
CA VAL A 79 -23.40 12.32 -25.29
C VAL A 79 -22.78 10.93 -25.48
N LEU A 80 -22.45 10.21 -24.41
CA LEU A 80 -21.83 8.89 -24.47
C LEU A 80 -22.78 7.84 -25.08
N GLU A 81 -24.06 7.87 -24.71
CA GLU A 81 -25.08 6.97 -25.26
C GLU A 81 -25.22 7.15 -26.78
N ILE A 82 -25.29 8.40 -27.24
CA ILE A 82 -25.41 8.70 -28.67
C ILE A 82 -24.10 8.38 -29.40
N ALA A 83 -22.95 8.64 -28.78
CA ALA A 83 -21.64 8.36 -29.37
C ALA A 83 -21.43 6.86 -29.61
N ASP A 84 -21.86 6.02 -28.68
CA ASP A 84 -21.85 4.55 -28.81
C ASP A 84 -22.77 4.10 -29.95
N PHE A 85 -24.03 4.57 -29.96
CA PHE A 85 -24.99 4.26 -31.03
C PHE A 85 -24.48 4.66 -32.41
N LEU A 86 -23.91 5.85 -32.54
CA LEU A 86 -23.39 6.38 -33.79
C LEU A 86 -22.02 5.79 -34.17
N GLN A 87 -21.40 4.97 -33.33
CA GLN A 87 -20.07 4.41 -33.58
C GLN A 87 -19.08 5.51 -34.01
N VAL A 88 -18.99 6.56 -33.19
CA VAL A 88 -18.11 7.69 -33.51
C VAL A 88 -16.65 7.25 -33.59
N SER A 89 -15.85 7.96 -34.39
CA SER A 89 -14.44 7.65 -34.55
C SER A 89 -13.71 7.66 -33.20
N ARG A 90 -12.69 6.81 -33.04
CA ARG A 90 -11.90 6.73 -31.80
C ARG A 90 -11.37 8.10 -31.37
N SER A 91 -10.94 8.94 -32.32
CA SER A 91 -10.45 10.30 -32.02
C SER A 91 -11.55 11.21 -31.46
N LEU A 92 -12.76 11.15 -32.00
CA LEU A 92 -13.90 11.92 -31.50
C LEU A 92 -14.35 11.39 -30.13
N PHE A 93 -14.34 10.07 -29.94
CA PHE A 93 -14.68 9.46 -28.65
C PHE A 93 -13.72 9.89 -27.54
N GLN A 94 -12.39 9.87 -27.78
CA GLN A 94 -11.41 10.36 -26.80
C GLN A 94 -11.62 11.85 -26.49
N LEU A 95 -11.99 12.66 -27.50
CA LEU A 95 -12.31 14.06 -27.29
C LEU A 95 -13.53 14.23 -26.38
N ILE A 96 -14.61 13.46 -26.62
CA ILE A 96 -15.80 13.43 -25.75
C ILE A 96 -15.41 13.13 -24.31
N LEU A 97 -14.63 12.07 -24.07
CA LEU A 97 -14.18 11.70 -22.72
C LEU A 97 -13.36 12.82 -22.06
N ALA A 98 -12.55 13.55 -22.83
CA ALA A 98 -11.75 14.66 -22.33
C ALA A 98 -12.57 15.88 -21.89
N TYR A 99 -13.79 16.05 -22.41
CA TYR A 99 -14.72 17.12 -22.02
C TYR A 99 -15.61 16.77 -20.82
N ILE A 100 -15.57 15.55 -20.31
CA ILE A 100 -16.34 15.18 -19.12
C ILE A 100 -15.82 15.96 -17.91
N LYS A 101 -16.72 16.66 -17.23
CA LYS A 101 -16.41 17.44 -16.03
C LYS A 101 -16.43 16.51 -14.81
N ILE A 102 -15.27 16.35 -14.19
CA ILE A 102 -15.08 15.49 -13.02
C ILE A 102 -14.88 16.38 -11.79
N HIS A 103 -15.59 16.07 -10.71
CA HIS A 103 -15.47 16.66 -9.38
C HIS A 103 -15.46 15.53 -8.35
N SER A 104 -15.20 15.86 -7.08
CA SER A 104 -15.27 14.88 -5.99
C SER A 104 -16.65 14.22 -5.86
N ASP A 105 -17.73 14.99 -6.05
CA ASP A 105 -19.12 14.52 -5.92
C ASP A 105 -19.57 13.49 -6.98
N ASN A 106 -18.84 13.38 -8.09
CA ASN A 106 -19.14 12.43 -9.17
C ASN A 106 -17.96 11.53 -9.56
N ALA A 107 -16.82 11.65 -8.87
CA ALA A 107 -15.62 10.90 -9.21
C ALA A 107 -15.81 9.39 -9.08
N THR A 108 -16.44 8.93 -7.99
CA THR A 108 -16.72 7.51 -7.76
C THR A 108 -17.67 6.94 -8.84
N PHE A 109 -18.71 7.69 -9.21
CA PHE A 109 -19.59 7.34 -10.31
C PHE A 109 -18.80 7.14 -11.61
N TRP A 110 -17.96 8.10 -11.99
CA TRP A 110 -17.17 8.00 -13.22
C TRP A 110 -16.12 6.89 -13.17
N LEU A 111 -15.54 6.61 -12.00
CA LEU A 111 -14.59 5.53 -11.84
C LEU A 111 -15.27 4.16 -12.06
N SER A 112 -16.49 4.00 -11.53
CA SER A 112 -17.33 2.82 -11.79
C SER A 112 -17.63 2.63 -13.28
N MET A 113 -17.89 3.73 -13.99
CA MET A 113 -18.20 3.72 -15.42
C MET A 113 -16.99 3.35 -16.28
N CYS A 114 -15.77 3.52 -15.77
CA CYS A 114 -14.52 3.14 -16.43
C CYS A 114 -14.16 1.65 -16.23
N GLU A 115 -14.83 0.93 -15.33
CA GLU A 115 -14.49 -0.46 -15.06
C GLU A 115 -14.68 -1.34 -16.31
N GLY A 116 -13.62 -2.05 -16.69
CA GLY A 116 -13.63 -2.96 -17.84
C GLY A 116 -13.54 -2.29 -19.22
N LYS A 117 -13.39 -0.96 -19.28
CA LYS A 117 -13.31 -0.20 -20.55
C LYS A 117 -11.91 0.34 -20.79
N GLU A 118 -11.09 -0.41 -21.52
CA GLU A 118 -9.70 -0.03 -21.81
C GLU A 118 -9.60 1.29 -22.60
N GLU A 119 -10.58 1.57 -23.45
CA GLU A 119 -10.65 2.82 -24.21
C GLU A 119 -10.95 4.06 -23.33
N TRP A 120 -11.23 3.88 -22.03
CA TRP A 120 -11.50 4.95 -21.07
C TRP A 120 -10.31 5.23 -20.14
N ASN A 121 -9.14 4.66 -20.40
CA ASN A 121 -7.97 4.78 -19.53
C ASN A 121 -7.55 6.23 -19.22
N GLU A 122 -7.68 7.16 -20.17
CA GLU A 122 -7.37 8.58 -19.92
C GLU A 122 -8.37 9.20 -18.93
N LEU A 123 -9.66 8.90 -19.09
CA LEU A 123 -10.68 9.33 -18.14
C LEU A 123 -10.44 8.69 -16.77
N LYS A 124 -10.20 7.37 -16.73
CA LYS A 124 -9.90 6.63 -15.50
C LYS A 124 -8.75 7.29 -14.73
N SER A 125 -7.66 7.63 -15.42
CA SER A 125 -6.50 8.30 -14.82
C SER A 125 -6.85 9.68 -14.23
N LYS A 126 -7.64 10.50 -14.94
CA LYS A 126 -8.13 11.80 -14.44
C LYS A 126 -9.02 11.63 -13.21
N VAL A 127 -9.95 10.67 -13.24
CA VAL A 127 -10.87 10.38 -12.14
C VAL A 127 -10.11 9.88 -10.91
N LEU A 128 -9.19 8.92 -11.08
CA LEU A 128 -8.34 8.40 -10.00
C LEU A 128 -7.51 9.50 -9.35
N LYS A 129 -6.99 10.44 -10.13
CA LYS A 129 -6.27 11.59 -9.60
C LYS A 129 -7.15 12.41 -8.66
N ILE A 130 -8.39 12.70 -9.06
CA ILE A 130 -9.35 13.43 -8.23
C ILE A 130 -9.71 12.63 -6.98
N CYS A 131 -9.97 11.32 -7.09
CA CYS A 131 -10.21 10.47 -5.92
C CYS A 131 -9.05 10.51 -4.92
N LYS A 132 -7.81 10.49 -5.40
CA LYS A 132 -6.59 10.55 -4.56
C LYS A 132 -6.39 11.92 -3.91
N GLU A 133 -6.76 12.99 -4.61
CA GLU A 133 -6.69 14.35 -4.11
C GLU A 133 -7.82 14.58 -3.08
N GLU A 134 -9.07 14.32 -3.41
CA GLU A 134 -10.20 14.61 -2.52
C GLU A 134 -10.63 13.42 -1.65
N ILE A 135 -9.67 12.67 -1.13
CA ILE A 135 -9.92 11.42 -0.40
C ILE A 135 -10.85 11.60 0.81
N ASN A 136 -10.75 12.74 1.51
CA ASN A 136 -11.58 13.07 2.66
C ASN A 136 -13.06 13.24 2.30
N GLU A 137 -13.35 13.66 1.07
CA GLU A 137 -14.72 13.85 0.60
C GLU A 137 -15.31 12.53 0.09
N ILE A 138 -14.51 11.72 -0.62
CA ILE A 138 -15.00 10.51 -1.27
C ILE A 138 -15.09 9.29 -0.35
N ILE A 139 -14.40 9.27 0.79
CA ILE A 139 -14.33 8.10 1.67
C ILE A 139 -15.69 7.69 2.26
N TYR A 140 -16.63 8.64 2.32
CA TYR A 140 -18.00 8.45 2.78
C TYR A 140 -18.96 8.06 1.64
N ASP A 141 -18.48 7.93 0.41
CA ASP A 141 -19.29 7.56 -0.74
C ASP A 141 -19.57 6.06 -0.76
N GLU A 142 -20.85 5.70 -0.68
CA GLU A 142 -21.32 4.32 -0.71
C GLU A 142 -20.97 3.58 -2.01
N ASN A 143 -20.73 4.29 -3.12
CA ASN A 143 -20.32 3.68 -4.38
C ASN A 143 -18.97 2.95 -4.27
N LEU A 144 -18.08 3.37 -3.36
CA LEU A 144 -16.80 2.69 -3.14
C LEU A 144 -16.97 1.21 -2.78
N LYS A 145 -18.07 0.83 -2.13
CA LYS A 145 -18.39 -0.55 -1.75
C LYS A 145 -18.71 -1.46 -2.94
N SER A 146 -18.93 -0.90 -4.13
CA SER A 146 -19.16 -1.65 -5.37
C SER A 146 -17.86 -1.91 -6.15
N PHE A 147 -16.77 -1.26 -5.78
CA PHE A 147 -15.53 -1.34 -6.55
C PHE A 147 -14.79 -2.64 -6.29
N LYS A 148 -13.96 -3.02 -7.26
CA LYS A 148 -12.94 -4.04 -7.03
C LYS A 148 -11.88 -3.54 -6.05
N LEU A 149 -11.34 -4.46 -5.27
CA LEU A 149 -10.36 -4.16 -4.24
C LEU A 149 -9.10 -3.50 -4.81
N GLU A 150 -8.70 -3.86 -6.03
CA GLU A 150 -7.53 -3.25 -6.70
C GLU A 150 -7.73 -1.76 -6.99
N ASN A 151 -8.95 -1.34 -7.34
CA ASN A 151 -9.26 0.07 -7.56
C ASN A 151 -9.26 0.83 -6.22
N LEU A 152 -9.75 0.22 -5.13
CA LEU A 152 -9.68 0.83 -3.79
C LEU A 152 -8.24 0.98 -3.32
N PHE A 153 -7.41 -0.04 -3.53
CA PHE A 153 -5.98 0.06 -3.24
C PHE A 153 -5.34 1.19 -4.02
N GLU A 154 -5.66 1.34 -5.29
CA GLU A 154 -5.15 2.45 -6.09
C GLU A 154 -5.59 3.81 -5.53
N ILE A 155 -6.85 3.98 -5.12
CA ILE A 155 -7.36 5.22 -4.52
C ILE A 155 -6.66 5.54 -3.19
N PHE A 156 -6.51 4.55 -2.31
CA PHE A 156 -5.93 4.73 -0.98
C PHE A 156 -4.39 4.69 -0.95
N ASP A 157 -3.73 4.32 -2.06
CA ASP A 157 -2.27 4.42 -2.25
C ASP A 157 -1.84 5.87 -2.54
N THR A 158 -2.18 6.79 -1.63
CA THR A 158 -1.88 8.22 -1.71
C THR A 158 -1.39 8.75 -0.38
N SER A 159 -0.42 9.66 -0.39
CA SER A 159 0.13 10.26 0.83
C SER A 159 -0.91 11.07 1.63
N ARG A 160 -2.05 11.45 1.03
CA ARG A 160 -3.17 12.07 1.73
C ARG A 160 -3.84 11.13 2.74
N VAL A 161 -3.72 9.81 2.58
CA VAL A 161 -4.27 8.84 3.55
C VAL A 161 -3.64 9.00 4.94
N TYR A 162 -2.41 9.50 5.05
CA TYR A 162 -1.82 9.80 6.35
C TYR A 162 -2.39 11.06 7.03
N GLN A 163 -3.19 11.86 6.32
CA GLN A 163 -3.82 13.07 6.86
C GLN A 163 -5.23 12.79 7.37
N LEU A 164 -5.73 11.57 7.16
CA LEU A 164 -7.03 11.12 7.67
C LEU A 164 -7.03 11.10 9.19
N ASN A 165 -8.15 11.50 9.78
CA ASN A 165 -8.37 11.32 11.22
C ASN A 165 -8.80 9.86 11.52
N ALA A 166 -8.96 9.51 12.80
CA ALA A 166 -9.32 8.15 13.20
C ALA A 166 -10.68 7.69 12.63
N ASP A 167 -11.68 8.57 12.58
CA ASP A 167 -13.01 8.26 12.05
C ASP A 167 -12.95 8.01 10.54
N ASP A 168 -12.19 8.83 9.81
CA ASP A 168 -11.97 8.65 8.37
C ASP A 168 -11.23 7.33 8.09
N VAL A 169 -10.20 6.98 8.86
CA VAL A 169 -9.49 5.70 8.71
C VAL A 169 -10.42 4.52 9.03
N SER A 170 -11.28 4.65 10.04
CA SER A 170 -12.31 3.65 10.34
C SER A 170 -13.26 3.45 9.15
N GLN A 171 -13.73 4.54 8.54
CA GLN A 171 -14.58 4.49 7.34
C GLN A 171 -13.85 3.86 6.14
N MET A 172 -12.55 4.11 5.99
CA MET A 172 -11.68 3.45 5.00
C MET A 172 -11.71 1.93 5.20
N LEU A 173 -11.49 1.49 6.43
CA LEU A 173 -11.42 0.09 6.82
C LEU A 173 -12.76 -0.60 6.61
N ASP A 174 -13.86 0.03 7.00
CA ASP A 174 -15.22 -0.50 6.78
C ASP A 174 -15.50 -0.73 5.30
N THR A 175 -15.08 0.20 4.45
CA THR A 175 -15.19 0.08 2.99
C THR A 175 -14.36 -1.09 2.46
N LEU A 176 -13.11 -1.22 2.92
CA LEU A 176 -12.22 -2.31 2.51
C LEU A 176 -12.73 -3.68 2.99
N PHE A 177 -13.20 -3.79 4.22
CA PHE A 177 -13.77 -5.03 4.76
C PHE A 177 -15.05 -5.44 4.05
N TRP A 178 -15.90 -4.47 3.72
CA TRP A 178 -17.10 -4.72 2.93
C TRP A 178 -16.76 -5.36 1.60
N VAL A 179 -15.85 -4.74 0.83
CA VAL A 179 -15.45 -5.24 -0.50
C VAL A 179 -14.70 -6.57 -0.41
N GLN A 180 -13.85 -6.75 0.60
CA GLN A 180 -13.13 -8.01 0.81
C GLN A 180 -14.05 -9.15 1.26
N GLY A 181 -15.22 -8.84 1.84
CA GLY A 181 -16.14 -9.81 2.40
C GLY A 181 -15.66 -10.47 3.70
N ASN A 182 -14.69 -9.85 4.39
CA ASN A 182 -14.18 -10.30 5.69
C ASN A 182 -13.73 -9.07 6.51
N SER A 183 -14.04 -9.05 7.80
CA SER A 183 -13.67 -7.99 8.76
C SER A 183 -12.31 -8.17 9.43
N SER A 184 -11.51 -9.14 8.98
CA SER A 184 -10.23 -9.45 9.61
C SER A 184 -9.12 -8.53 9.11
N ILE A 185 -8.57 -7.73 10.03
CA ILE A 185 -7.43 -6.83 9.75
C ILE A 185 -6.22 -7.61 9.22
N SER A 186 -5.91 -8.76 9.81
CA SER A 186 -4.75 -9.57 9.40
C SER A 186 -4.89 -10.06 7.95
N LYS A 187 -6.11 -10.45 7.56
CA LYS A 187 -6.40 -10.87 6.19
C LYS A 187 -6.36 -9.70 5.21
N LEU A 188 -6.81 -8.51 5.62
CA LEU A 188 -6.69 -7.29 4.82
C LEU A 188 -5.22 -6.94 4.58
N LEU A 189 -4.39 -6.91 5.64
CA LEU A 189 -2.95 -6.68 5.54
C LEU A 189 -2.28 -7.69 4.60
N GLN A 190 -2.63 -8.99 4.73
CA GLN A 190 -2.13 -10.02 3.81
C GLN A 190 -2.53 -9.75 2.36
N THR A 191 -3.79 -9.37 2.12
CA THR A 191 -4.29 -9.10 0.76
C THR A 191 -3.61 -7.88 0.15
N ILE A 192 -3.38 -6.83 0.94
CA ILE A 192 -2.59 -5.66 0.53
C ILE A 192 -1.18 -6.10 0.13
N ARG A 193 -0.51 -6.93 0.94
CA ARG A 193 0.83 -7.42 0.59
C ARG A 193 0.85 -8.20 -0.71
N ASP A 194 -0.04 -9.16 -0.85
CA ASP A 194 -0.11 -10.02 -2.04
C ASP A 194 -0.36 -9.19 -3.31
N HIS A 195 -1.19 -8.13 -3.20
CA HIS A 195 -1.41 -7.17 -4.27
C HIS A 195 -0.12 -6.45 -4.66
N TYR A 196 0.63 -5.87 -3.72
CA TYR A 196 1.87 -5.15 -4.06
C TYR A 196 3.01 -6.09 -4.48
N GLU A 197 3.07 -7.31 -3.93
CA GLU A 197 4.02 -8.33 -4.35
C GLU A 197 3.77 -8.75 -5.80
N SER A 198 2.51 -8.92 -6.21
CA SER A 198 2.15 -9.27 -7.59
C SER A 198 2.28 -8.09 -8.57
N ALA A 199 1.86 -6.88 -8.18
CA ALA A 199 1.92 -5.67 -9.02
C ALA A 199 3.36 -5.22 -9.34
N SER A 200 4.31 -5.53 -8.46
CA SER A 200 5.72 -5.14 -8.58
C SER A 200 6.50 -5.73 -9.77
N GLN A 201 5.84 -6.46 -10.68
CA GLN A 201 6.44 -6.84 -11.97
C GLN A 201 6.44 -5.70 -12.99
N ASN A 202 5.69 -4.61 -12.76
CA ASN A 202 5.66 -3.41 -13.61
C ASN A 202 6.46 -2.26 -12.96
N GLU A 203 7.24 -1.55 -13.79
CA GLU A 203 8.40 -0.70 -13.43
C GLU A 203 8.10 0.59 -12.63
N ASP A 204 6.87 0.82 -12.17
CA ASP A 204 6.44 2.05 -11.49
C ASP A 204 6.76 2.05 -9.98
N SER A 205 7.95 1.59 -9.61
CA SER A 205 8.46 1.82 -8.26
C SER A 205 8.74 3.30 -8.08
N SER A 206 8.36 3.88 -6.94
CA SER A 206 8.81 5.22 -6.52
C SER A 206 10.35 5.34 -6.59
N PHE A 207 11.03 4.19 -6.48
CA PHE A 207 12.47 4.08 -6.62
C PHE A 207 12.91 2.65 -6.97
N SER A 208 13.68 2.50 -8.05
CA SER A 208 14.31 1.24 -8.48
C SER A 208 15.82 1.41 -8.48
N TRP A 209 16.54 0.57 -7.74
CA TRP A 209 17.99 0.56 -7.73
C TRP A 209 18.56 -0.78 -8.13
N LYS A 210 19.53 -0.73 -9.04
CA LYS A 210 20.45 -1.84 -9.28
C LYS A 210 21.72 -1.61 -8.49
N ILE A 211 21.88 -2.33 -7.38
CA ILE A 211 23.18 -2.44 -6.72
C ILE A 211 24.01 -3.32 -7.65
N GLY A 212 25.13 -2.76 -8.14
CA GLY A 212 26.03 -3.45 -9.05
C GLY A 212 26.68 -4.69 -8.43
N SER A 213 27.86 -5.06 -8.93
CA SER A 213 28.61 -6.21 -8.41
C SER A 213 28.82 -6.13 -6.89
N LEU A 214 28.38 -7.18 -6.19
CA LEU A 214 28.66 -7.36 -4.77
C LEU A 214 30.06 -7.98 -4.61
N ASP A 215 31.09 -7.16 -4.36
CA ASP A 215 32.44 -7.67 -4.08
C ASP A 215 32.57 -8.02 -2.59
N TYR A 216 32.28 -9.28 -2.25
CA TYR A 216 32.53 -9.80 -0.91
C TYR A 216 33.98 -10.28 -0.81
N ASP A 217 34.83 -9.50 -0.14
CA ASP A 217 36.16 -9.96 0.25
C ASP A 217 36.02 -11.00 1.37
N GLN A 218 36.51 -12.22 1.12
CA GLN A 218 36.36 -13.38 2.01
C GLN A 218 37.05 -13.20 3.37
N ASN A 219 37.87 -12.17 3.55
CA ASN A 219 38.70 -11.95 4.74
C ASN A 219 38.18 -10.89 5.73
N GLN A 220 37.07 -10.21 5.45
CA GLN A 220 36.46 -9.27 6.40
C GLN A 220 35.00 -9.65 6.61
N ASN A 221 34.52 -9.63 7.86
CA ASN A 221 33.11 -9.80 8.24
C ASN A 221 32.20 -9.10 7.22
N GLY A 222 31.68 -9.84 6.23
CA GLY A 222 31.27 -9.29 4.94
C GLY A 222 30.14 -8.27 5.03
N TYR A 223 30.51 -7.00 5.20
CA TYR A 223 29.60 -5.87 5.28
C TYR A 223 29.70 -5.05 4.01
N TYR A 224 28.70 -5.15 3.13
CA TYR A 224 28.51 -4.13 2.10
C TYR A 224 27.71 -2.99 2.73
N LYS A 225 28.22 -1.77 2.75
CA LYS A 225 27.48 -0.57 3.18
C LYS A 225 27.45 0.42 2.03
N ARG A 226 26.26 0.78 1.57
CA ARG A 226 26.08 1.86 0.59
C ARG A 226 25.05 2.85 1.09
N THR A 227 25.47 4.10 1.21
CA THR A 227 24.59 5.22 1.53
C THR A 227 24.15 5.89 0.24
N PHE A 228 22.90 6.32 0.19
CA PHE A 228 22.27 6.98 -0.94
C PHE A 228 21.51 8.19 -0.40
N GLU A 229 21.63 9.32 -1.08
CA GLU A 229 20.97 10.55 -0.69
C GLU A 229 20.00 10.94 -1.81
N SER A 230 18.76 11.22 -1.44
CA SER A 230 17.78 11.92 -2.28
C SER A 230 17.61 13.35 -1.77
N ALA A 231 16.80 14.17 -2.45
CA ALA A 231 16.54 15.54 -2.03
C ALA A 231 15.90 15.65 -0.62
N THR A 232 15.27 14.58 -0.12
CA THR A 232 14.51 14.59 1.15
C THR A 232 14.95 13.52 2.15
N ASP A 233 15.53 12.41 1.66
CA ASP A 233 15.79 11.21 2.44
C ASP A 233 17.19 10.63 2.18
N VAL A 234 17.83 10.11 3.24
CA VAL A 234 19.08 9.34 3.14
C VAL A 234 18.82 7.88 3.46
N TRP A 235 19.21 6.99 2.57
CA TRP A 235 19.06 5.54 2.70
C TRP A 235 20.42 4.89 2.85
N CYS A 236 20.54 3.90 3.71
CA CYS A 236 21.75 3.12 3.86
C CYS A 236 21.41 1.65 3.76
N LEU A 237 21.84 1.00 2.68
CA LEU A 237 21.74 -0.45 2.57
C LEU A 237 23.00 -1.08 3.13
N LYS A 238 22.82 -1.94 4.14
CA LYS A 238 23.87 -2.73 4.76
C LYS A 238 23.58 -4.20 4.53
N SER A 239 24.47 -4.97 3.92
CA SER A 239 24.35 -6.43 3.93
C SER A 239 25.25 -7.04 5.01
N LYS A 240 24.89 -8.20 5.54
CA LYS A 240 25.76 -9.02 6.42
C LYS A 240 25.66 -10.47 6.00
N ILE A 241 26.80 -11.15 5.92
CA ILE A 241 26.84 -12.61 5.86
C ILE A 241 26.68 -13.17 7.27
N SER A 242 25.64 -13.98 7.47
CA SER A 242 25.39 -14.69 8.74
C SER A 242 26.35 -15.87 8.91
N GLU A 243 26.48 -16.39 10.15
CA GLU A 243 27.31 -17.56 10.48
C GLU A 243 26.93 -18.83 9.71
N ARG A 244 25.74 -18.86 9.11
CA ARG A 244 25.26 -19.96 8.24
C ARG A 244 25.38 -19.65 6.75
N LEU A 245 26.23 -18.69 6.37
CA LEU A 245 26.48 -18.32 4.97
C LEU A 245 25.24 -17.81 4.22
N TYR A 246 24.28 -17.18 4.91
CA TYR A 246 23.19 -16.44 4.25
C TYR A 246 23.48 -14.95 4.22
N ILE A 247 23.18 -14.30 3.09
CA ILE A 247 23.15 -12.84 2.99
C ILE A 247 21.89 -12.33 3.66
N SER A 248 22.06 -11.38 4.56
CA SER A 248 21.00 -10.59 5.17
C SER A 248 21.11 -9.17 4.63
N VAL A 249 20.03 -8.60 4.11
CA VAL A 249 19.99 -7.21 3.64
C VAL A 249 19.25 -6.37 4.66
N PHE A 250 19.92 -5.35 5.17
CA PHE A 250 19.39 -4.37 6.11
C PHE A 250 19.27 -3.02 5.40
N THR A 251 18.14 -2.35 5.56
CA THR A 251 17.91 -1.01 5.00
C THR A 251 17.70 -0.01 6.14
N ALA A 252 18.67 0.86 6.39
CA ALA A 252 18.47 2.00 7.28
C ALA A 252 17.95 3.20 6.47
N HIS A 253 17.02 3.95 7.05
CA HIS A 253 16.48 5.19 6.47
C HIS A 253 16.66 6.32 7.48
N GLN A 254 17.14 7.47 7.01
CA GLN A 254 17.25 8.68 7.78
C GLN A 254 16.39 9.75 7.11
N LYS A 255 15.32 10.13 7.81
CA LYS A 255 14.48 11.25 7.42
C LYS A 255 15.23 12.54 7.76
N CYS A 256 15.33 13.49 6.84
CA CYS A 256 15.83 14.83 7.20
C CYS A 256 14.92 15.41 8.31
N LYS A 257 15.53 15.88 9.42
CA LYS A 257 14.91 16.31 10.69
C LYS A 257 13.98 17.54 10.60
N ASN A 258 13.03 17.58 9.66
CA ASN A 258 11.97 18.59 9.68
C ASN A 258 10.79 18.05 10.49
N LYS A 259 10.66 18.64 11.68
CA LYS A 259 9.63 18.42 12.69
C LYS A 259 8.25 18.75 12.12
N GLY A 260 7.33 17.79 12.16
CA GLY A 260 5.92 18.00 11.88
C GLY A 260 5.24 16.70 11.46
N HIS A 261 4.53 16.09 12.42
CA HIS A 261 3.70 14.89 12.27
C HIS A 261 4.45 13.61 11.85
N ALA A 262 4.68 12.73 12.84
CA ALA A 262 5.18 11.37 12.65
C ALA A 262 4.08 10.49 12.03
N ASN A 263 3.70 10.79 10.80
CA ASN A 263 2.91 9.86 10.02
C ASN A 263 3.83 8.69 9.67
N VAL A 264 3.53 7.53 10.26
CA VAL A 264 4.36 6.33 10.17
C VAL A 264 4.29 5.83 8.72
N LYS A 265 5.34 6.07 7.94
CA LYS A 265 5.36 5.72 6.53
C LYS A 265 5.71 4.25 6.37
N SER A 266 4.76 3.42 5.96
CA SER A 266 5.06 2.02 5.65
C SER A 266 5.83 1.94 4.33
N LEU A 267 6.93 1.20 4.34
CA LEU A 267 7.74 0.95 3.17
C LEU A 267 7.66 -0.53 2.79
N PHE A 268 7.50 -0.77 1.50
CA PHE A 268 7.67 -2.06 0.86
C PHE A 268 9.01 -2.11 0.17
N TYR A 269 9.80 -3.09 0.58
CA TYR A 269 11.06 -3.43 -0.02
C TYR A 269 10.87 -4.69 -0.85
N LYS A 270 11.17 -4.59 -2.13
CA LYS A 270 11.37 -5.76 -2.97
C LYS A 270 12.85 -5.89 -3.24
N TYR A 271 13.33 -7.11 -3.24
CA TYR A 271 14.70 -7.43 -3.54
C TYR A 271 14.72 -8.55 -4.58
N GLN A 272 15.60 -8.43 -5.55
CA GLN A 272 15.84 -9.44 -6.57
C GLN A 272 17.34 -9.60 -6.71
N MET A 273 17.81 -10.80 -6.46
CA MET A 273 19.21 -11.13 -6.65
C MET A 273 19.35 -11.99 -7.89
N GLN A 274 20.22 -11.59 -8.80
CA GLN A 274 20.68 -12.42 -9.91
C GLN A 274 22.04 -12.99 -9.54
N SER A 275 22.16 -14.31 -9.45
CA SER A 275 23.44 -14.97 -9.25
C SER A 275 24.31 -14.89 -10.50
N ALA A 276 25.61 -15.18 -10.33
CA ALA A 276 26.57 -15.27 -11.42
C ALA A 276 26.17 -16.26 -12.53
N ASN A 277 25.43 -17.31 -12.15
CA ASN A 277 24.97 -18.35 -13.04
C ASN A 277 23.64 -18.01 -13.71
N GLY A 278 23.09 -16.80 -13.48
CA GLY A 278 21.83 -16.33 -14.03
C GLY A 278 20.58 -16.77 -13.27
N ASN A 279 20.72 -17.37 -12.08
CA ASN A 279 19.56 -17.73 -11.25
C ASN A 279 19.00 -16.49 -10.55
N PHE A 280 17.68 -16.37 -10.47
CA PHE A 280 17.01 -15.28 -9.79
C PHE A 280 16.40 -15.74 -8.47
N VAL A 281 16.70 -15.02 -7.39
CA VAL A 281 15.98 -15.13 -6.12
C VAL A 281 15.27 -13.83 -5.82
N LYS A 282 13.97 -13.92 -5.49
CA LYS A 282 13.13 -12.76 -5.15
C LYS A 282 12.69 -12.87 -3.70
N SER A 283 12.67 -11.74 -3.01
CA SER A 283 12.09 -11.63 -1.66
C SER A 283 11.48 -10.25 -1.47
N SER A 284 10.48 -10.18 -0.59
CA SER A 284 9.75 -8.97 -0.23
C SER A 284 9.75 -8.77 1.28
N LEU A 285 9.74 -7.51 1.69
CA LEU A 285 9.64 -7.12 3.08
C LEU A 285 8.79 -5.85 3.21
N PHE A 286 7.99 -5.78 4.27
CA PHE A 286 7.30 -4.58 4.69
C PHE A 286 7.91 -4.11 6.01
N GLY A 287 8.02 -2.79 6.21
CA GLY A 287 8.21 -2.23 7.55
C GLY A 287 8.48 -0.73 7.55
N PHE A 288 8.89 -0.20 8.69
CA PHE A 288 8.90 1.23 8.97
C PHE A 288 10.29 1.81 9.18
N PRO A 289 10.61 2.95 8.54
CA PRO A 289 11.86 3.61 8.78
C PRO A 289 11.81 4.41 10.10
N VAL A 290 12.51 3.94 11.13
CA VAL A 290 12.85 4.76 12.31
C VAL A 290 14.28 5.24 12.17
N ASP A 291 14.55 6.50 12.59
CA ASP A 291 15.87 7.14 12.66
C ASP A 291 17.00 6.12 12.94
N TRP A 292 18.09 6.21 12.15
CA TRP A 292 19.32 5.39 12.22
C TRP A 292 19.24 4.26 13.24
N ASN A 293 18.75 3.08 12.85
CA ASN A 293 19.12 1.75 13.41
C ASN A 293 18.14 0.61 13.09
N CYS A 294 17.06 0.82 12.33
CA CYS A 294 16.20 -0.31 11.96
C CYS A 294 16.89 -1.20 10.93
N CYS A 295 17.33 -2.36 11.42
CA CYS A 295 17.89 -3.46 10.64
C CYS A 295 16.72 -4.34 10.19
N TYR A 296 16.14 -4.09 9.03
CA TYR A 296 15.19 -5.02 8.44
C TYR A 296 15.76 -6.45 8.42
N GLY A 297 15.05 -7.38 9.06
CA GLY A 297 15.58 -8.67 9.47
C GLY A 297 16.15 -9.49 8.30
N PRO A 298 16.96 -10.52 8.58
CA PRO A 298 17.59 -11.32 7.56
C PRO A 298 16.53 -12.09 6.74
N ALA A 299 16.09 -11.53 5.62
CA ALA A 299 15.57 -12.37 4.55
C ALA A 299 16.75 -13.27 4.15
N ARG A 300 16.64 -14.57 4.39
CA ARG A 300 17.65 -15.54 3.93
C ARG A 300 17.61 -15.53 2.41
N PHE A 301 18.44 -14.69 1.79
CA PHE A 301 18.37 -14.42 0.35
C PHE A 301 18.87 -15.59 -0.48
N CYS A 302 20.06 -16.07 -0.16
CA CYS A 302 20.73 -17.14 -0.86
C CYS A 302 21.89 -17.63 0.01
N GLU A 303 22.45 -18.77 -0.36
CA GLU A 303 23.72 -19.21 0.19
C GLU A 303 24.86 -18.40 -0.45
N VAL A 304 25.89 -18.08 0.32
CA VAL A 304 27.09 -17.38 -0.19
C VAL A 304 27.75 -18.14 -1.34
N SER A 305 27.59 -19.46 -1.41
CA SER A 305 28.04 -20.29 -2.53
C SER A 305 27.42 -19.92 -3.87
N ASP A 306 26.25 -19.28 -3.87
CA ASP A 306 25.56 -18.82 -5.09
C ASP A 306 26.03 -17.44 -5.55
N MET A 307 26.93 -16.79 -4.81
CA MET A 307 27.43 -15.46 -5.14
C MET A 307 28.80 -15.48 -5.83
N SER A 308 28.96 -14.56 -6.77
CA SER A 308 30.25 -14.16 -7.32
C SER A 308 30.28 -12.63 -7.50
N LYS A 309 31.43 -12.11 -7.94
CA LYS A 309 31.58 -10.70 -8.33
C LYS A 309 30.58 -10.27 -9.42
N ASP A 310 30.03 -11.20 -10.20
CA ASP A 310 29.06 -10.92 -11.25
C ASP A 310 27.61 -10.96 -10.75
N SER A 311 27.39 -11.28 -9.47
CA SER A 311 26.06 -11.27 -8.88
C SER A 311 25.57 -9.84 -8.67
N THR A 312 24.29 -9.60 -8.99
CA THR A 312 23.66 -8.28 -8.85
C THR A 312 22.48 -8.36 -7.89
N LEU A 313 22.31 -7.31 -7.08
CA LEU A 313 21.19 -7.17 -6.16
C LEU A 313 20.39 -5.93 -6.55
N GLU A 314 19.17 -6.13 -7.01
CA GLU A 314 18.22 -5.06 -7.25
C GLU A 314 17.33 -4.89 -6.04
N VAL A 315 17.11 -3.64 -5.64
CA VAL A 315 16.28 -3.27 -4.51
C VAL A 315 15.31 -2.20 -4.97
N TRP A 316 14.02 -2.47 -4.82
CA TRP A 316 12.94 -1.51 -5.02
C TRP A 316 12.38 -1.12 -3.67
N ILE A 317 12.17 0.17 -3.49
CA ILE A 317 11.55 0.71 -2.30
C ILE A 317 10.33 1.50 -2.75
N LYS A 318 9.15 1.08 -2.28
CA LYS A 318 7.88 1.74 -2.53
C LYS A 318 7.23 2.08 -1.20
N GLU A 319 6.83 3.32 -1.02
CA GLU A 319 5.96 3.69 0.09
C GLU A 319 4.54 3.17 -0.17
N ILE A 320 3.89 2.63 0.86
CA ILE A 320 2.51 2.15 0.79
C ILE A 320 1.70 2.86 1.87
N PRO A 321 1.10 4.02 1.56
CA PRO A 321 0.33 4.81 2.51
C PRO A 321 -0.84 4.08 3.13
N LEU A 322 -1.59 3.30 2.34
CA LEU A 322 -2.69 2.48 2.83
C LEU A 322 -2.25 1.55 3.98
N HIS A 323 -1.16 0.80 3.79
CA HIS A 323 -0.62 -0.11 4.79
C HIS A 323 -0.16 0.64 6.05
N GLY A 324 0.49 1.79 5.88
CA GLY A 324 0.94 2.62 7.00
C GLY A 324 -0.20 3.19 7.83
N ALA A 325 -1.30 3.63 7.20
CA ALA A 325 -2.47 4.14 7.91
C ALA A 325 -3.21 3.05 8.68
N ILE A 326 -3.40 1.86 8.09
CA ILE A 326 -4.00 0.71 8.79
C ILE A 326 -3.19 0.34 10.04
N LEU A 327 -1.87 0.30 9.92
CA LEU A 327 -0.99 -0.01 11.05
C LEU A 327 -0.98 1.08 12.12
N SER A 328 -1.06 2.35 11.73
CA SER A 328 -1.21 3.45 12.68
C SER A 328 -2.53 3.33 13.46
N TYR A 329 -3.62 3.01 12.75
CA TYR A 329 -4.94 2.75 13.37
C TYR A 329 -4.91 1.57 14.34
N ILE A 330 -4.27 0.46 13.98
CA ILE A 330 -4.09 -0.69 14.88
C ILE A 330 -3.35 -0.26 16.15
N VAL A 331 -2.25 0.49 16.01
CA VAL A 331 -1.44 0.95 17.15
C VAL A 331 -2.20 1.88 18.07
N ASP A 332 -3.02 2.79 17.53
CA ASP A 332 -3.88 3.65 18.35
C ASP A 332 -5.04 2.87 19.00
N SER A 333 -5.56 1.84 18.33
CA SER A 333 -6.60 0.95 18.87
C SER A 333 -6.08 0.00 19.96
N ILE A 334 -4.79 -0.36 19.92
CA ILE A 334 -4.14 -1.21 20.93
C ILE A 334 -4.06 -0.52 22.29
N GLU A 335 -4.05 0.81 22.39
CA GLU A 335 -4.09 1.47 23.70
C GLU A 335 -5.51 1.55 24.28
N THR A 336 -6.52 1.42 23.42
CA THR A 336 -7.93 1.56 23.81
C THR A 336 -8.64 0.23 24.05
N ILE A 337 -7.95 -0.93 23.96
CA ILE A 337 -8.41 -2.35 24.04
C ILE A 337 -9.77 -2.57 24.74
N SER A 338 -10.84 -2.03 24.18
CA SER A 338 -12.16 -2.09 24.79
C SER A 338 -13.31 -2.07 23.80
N THR A 339 -13.09 -1.85 22.49
CA THR A 339 -14.23 -1.90 21.54
C THR A 339 -13.99 -2.63 20.23
N ASP A 340 -12.89 -2.43 19.48
CA ASP A 340 -12.90 -2.86 18.06
C ASP A 340 -11.76 -3.82 17.62
N PHE A 341 -10.57 -3.74 18.21
CA PHE A 341 -9.46 -4.65 17.89
C PHE A 341 -9.42 -5.81 18.87
N SER A 342 -9.86 -6.99 18.44
CA SER A 342 -9.91 -8.15 19.35
C SER A 342 -8.51 -8.73 19.56
N GLU A 343 -8.21 -9.15 20.78
CA GLU A 343 -6.94 -9.83 21.10
C GLU A 343 -6.68 -11.06 20.21
N GLN A 344 -7.74 -11.65 19.66
CA GLN A 344 -7.66 -12.76 18.71
C GLN A 344 -7.06 -12.35 17.36
N GLU A 345 -7.25 -11.10 16.90
CA GLU A 345 -6.69 -10.65 15.63
C GLU A 345 -5.17 -10.55 15.64
N LEU A 346 -4.59 -10.15 16.78
CA LEU A 346 -3.12 -10.16 16.99
C LEU A 346 -2.52 -11.55 16.78
N LEU A 347 -3.29 -12.60 17.07
CA LEU A 347 -2.83 -13.98 16.94
C LEU A 347 -2.75 -14.44 15.49
N PHE A 348 -3.47 -13.77 14.58
CA PHE A 348 -3.44 -14.09 13.15
C PHE A 348 -2.43 -13.26 12.36
N PHE A 349 -1.70 -12.37 13.03
CA PHE A 349 -0.62 -11.64 12.37
C PHE A 349 0.46 -12.65 11.99
N ASN A 350 1.01 -12.50 10.80
CA ASN A 350 2.25 -13.17 10.49
C ASN A 350 3.39 -12.41 11.19
N PRO A 351 4.61 -12.97 11.26
CA PRO A 351 5.68 -12.28 11.96
C PRO A 351 5.92 -10.89 11.37
N LYS A 352 5.94 -10.74 10.04
CA LYS A 352 6.18 -9.44 9.36
C LYS A 352 5.18 -8.35 9.78
N ASP A 353 3.91 -8.71 9.98
CA ASP A 353 2.89 -7.80 10.50
C ASP A 353 3.16 -7.40 11.93
N MET A 354 3.44 -8.39 12.79
CA MET A 354 3.75 -8.14 14.18
C MET A 354 4.97 -7.23 14.32
N PHE A 355 6.02 -7.47 13.52
CA PHE A 355 7.19 -6.59 13.40
C PHE A 355 6.78 -5.15 13.05
N SER A 356 5.95 -4.99 12.02
CA SER A 356 5.51 -3.67 11.55
C SER A 356 4.73 -2.95 12.65
N VAL A 357 3.85 -3.63 13.38
CA VAL A 357 3.07 -3.05 14.49
C VAL A 357 3.98 -2.58 15.62
N ILE A 358 4.98 -3.39 15.99
CA ILE A 358 5.96 -3.03 17.04
C ILE A 358 6.78 -1.81 16.63
N GLU A 359 7.23 -1.76 15.37
CA GLU A 359 7.93 -0.61 14.81
C GLU A 359 7.07 0.65 14.86
N SER A 360 5.80 0.54 14.45
CA SER A 360 4.85 1.64 14.49
C SER A 360 4.63 2.12 15.93
N CYS A 361 4.46 1.22 16.90
CA CYS A 361 4.40 1.57 18.33
C CYS A 361 5.62 2.38 18.78
N HIS A 362 6.82 1.95 18.37
CA HIS A 362 8.06 2.65 18.72
C HIS A 362 8.14 4.05 18.08
N VAL A 363 7.80 4.19 16.79
CA VAL A 363 7.77 5.49 16.09
C VAL A 363 6.78 6.46 16.74
N MET A 364 5.63 5.95 17.15
CA MET A 364 4.58 6.75 17.80
C MET A 364 4.88 7.05 19.28
N ASN A 365 6.06 6.66 19.77
CA ASN A 365 6.47 6.78 21.19
C ASN A 365 5.42 6.18 22.14
N LYS A 366 4.77 5.08 21.74
CA LYS A 366 3.91 4.32 22.64
C LYS A 366 4.73 3.77 23.80
N SER A 367 4.07 3.49 24.92
CA SER A 367 4.76 3.00 26.11
C SER A 367 5.53 1.71 25.82
N GLU A 368 6.72 1.60 26.40
CA GLU A 368 7.56 0.41 26.27
C GLU A 368 6.80 -0.86 26.74
N ASP A 369 5.93 -0.72 27.73
CA ASP A 369 5.06 -1.77 28.26
C ASP A 369 4.06 -2.28 27.20
N THR A 370 3.52 -1.39 26.35
CA THR A 370 2.61 -1.75 25.24
C THR A 370 3.30 -2.67 24.23
N ILE A 371 4.53 -2.33 23.83
CA ILE A 371 5.32 -3.14 22.89
C ILE A 371 5.59 -4.52 23.46
N CYS A 372 5.97 -4.57 24.74
CA CYS A 372 6.24 -5.79 25.47
C CYS A 372 4.99 -6.67 25.61
N TYR A 373 3.82 -6.06 25.87
CA TYR A 373 2.55 -6.75 25.92
C TYR A 373 2.22 -7.47 24.61
N LEU A 374 2.29 -6.76 23.47
CA LEU A 374 2.01 -7.30 22.14
C LEU A 374 2.93 -8.48 21.80
N LEU A 375 4.23 -8.28 22.00
CA LEU A 375 5.25 -9.30 21.75
C LEU A 375 5.00 -10.56 22.56
N ALA A 376 4.74 -10.41 23.85
CA ALA A 376 4.54 -11.54 24.72
C ALA A 376 3.25 -12.30 24.37
N ARG A 377 2.15 -11.59 24.09
CA ARG A 377 0.90 -12.20 23.61
C ARG A 377 1.10 -12.98 22.33
N TYR A 378 1.77 -12.40 21.34
CA TYR A 378 2.08 -13.06 20.07
C TYR A 378 2.87 -14.37 20.28
N LEU A 379 3.90 -14.32 21.13
CA LEU A 379 4.79 -15.45 21.38
C LEU A 379 4.16 -16.62 22.13
N ILE A 380 3.12 -16.38 22.93
CA ILE A 380 2.34 -17.47 23.57
C ILE A 380 1.73 -18.37 22.49
N HIS A 381 1.32 -17.77 21.37
CA HIS A 381 0.61 -18.48 20.30
C HIS A 381 1.52 -18.91 19.14
N HIS A 382 2.70 -18.29 18.99
CA HIS A 382 3.69 -18.60 17.94
C HIS A 382 5.07 -18.96 18.52
N PRO A 383 5.18 -20.07 19.28
CA PRO A 383 6.42 -20.43 19.98
C PRO A 383 7.58 -20.72 19.02
N ASP A 384 7.29 -21.20 17.80
CA ASP A 384 8.32 -21.51 16.79
C ASP A 384 8.96 -20.25 16.18
N GLU A 385 8.30 -19.09 16.31
CA GLU A 385 8.76 -17.80 15.79
C GLU A 385 9.65 -17.03 16.80
N CYS A 386 9.81 -17.57 18.02
CA CYS A 386 10.65 -17.00 19.07
C CYS A 386 12.05 -16.63 18.61
N ALA A 387 12.68 -17.43 17.74
CA ALA A 387 14.04 -17.18 17.30
C ALA A 387 14.16 -15.90 16.45
N GLY A 388 13.16 -15.62 15.60
CA GLY A 388 13.11 -14.41 14.79
C GLY A 388 12.90 -13.18 15.67
N ILE A 389 11.96 -13.27 16.62
CA ILE A 389 11.60 -12.19 17.55
C ILE A 389 12.71 -11.88 18.56
N ILE A 390 13.45 -12.89 19.02
CA ILE A 390 14.62 -12.69 19.89
C ILE A 390 15.69 -11.85 19.17
N GLU A 391 15.85 -12.02 17.87
CA GLU A 391 16.80 -11.23 17.08
C GLU A 391 16.29 -9.79 16.89
N THR A 392 14.98 -9.61 16.69
CA THR A 392 14.29 -8.31 16.70
C THR A 392 14.56 -7.54 17.98
N LEU A 393 14.35 -8.19 19.11
CA LEU A 393 14.51 -7.59 20.43
C LEU A 393 15.96 -7.19 20.71
N ARG A 394 16.93 -7.91 20.15
CA ARG A 394 18.34 -7.51 20.19
C ARG A 394 18.59 -6.25 19.36
N MET A 395 17.90 -6.06 18.24
CA MET A 395 18.03 -4.86 17.41
C MET A 395 17.45 -3.62 18.11
N TYR A 396 16.35 -3.76 18.85
CA TYR A 396 15.71 -2.62 19.55
C TYR A 396 16.39 -2.18 20.85
N SER A 397 17.51 -2.80 21.26
CA SER A 397 18.27 -2.39 22.45
C SER A 397 17.39 -2.08 23.68
N MET A 398 16.45 -2.98 24.02
CA MET A 398 15.47 -2.78 25.10
C MET A 398 16.12 -2.21 26.38
N SER A 399 15.47 -1.24 27.02
CA SER A 399 15.93 -0.66 28.28
C SER A 399 15.98 -1.74 29.39
N LEU A 400 16.72 -1.48 30.47
CA LEU A 400 16.71 -2.39 31.62
C LEU A 400 15.31 -2.43 32.26
N GLU A 401 14.60 -1.30 32.25
CA GLU A 401 13.23 -1.14 32.73
C GLU A 401 12.26 -2.01 31.90
N MET A 402 12.40 -2.09 30.57
CA MET A 402 11.63 -3.00 29.72
C MET A 402 11.79 -4.47 30.09
N LEU A 403 13.03 -4.92 30.21
CA LEU A 403 13.33 -6.31 30.57
C LEU A 403 12.72 -6.64 31.94
N GLN A 404 12.66 -5.65 32.84
CA GLN A 404 12.01 -5.76 34.13
C GLN A 404 10.48 -5.77 34.03
N THR A 405 9.86 -4.90 33.23
CA THR A 405 8.41 -4.93 32.99
C THR A 405 8.02 -6.29 32.43
N VAL A 406 8.68 -6.76 31.36
CA VAL A 406 8.38 -8.04 30.70
C VAL A 406 8.42 -9.20 31.69
N SER A 407 9.47 -9.25 32.51
CA SER A 407 9.65 -10.33 33.50
C SER A 407 8.65 -10.29 34.66
N ASN A 408 7.99 -9.15 34.89
CA ASN A 408 6.97 -8.98 35.93
C ASN A 408 5.53 -9.15 35.42
N LEU A 409 5.32 -9.40 34.13
CA LEU A 409 3.98 -9.60 33.59
C LEU A 409 3.34 -10.87 34.18
N PRO A 410 2.04 -10.88 34.54
CA PRO A 410 1.37 -12.02 35.17
C PRO A 410 1.43 -13.33 34.37
N TYR A 411 1.65 -13.23 33.07
CA TYR A 411 1.75 -14.34 32.13
C TYR A 411 3.18 -14.65 31.69
N PHE A 412 4.21 -14.00 32.27
CA PHE A 412 5.60 -14.21 31.85
C PHE A 412 6.01 -15.68 31.89
N ASP A 413 5.55 -16.44 32.90
CA ASP A 413 5.84 -17.87 33.03
C ASP A 413 5.25 -18.73 31.91
N SER A 414 4.18 -18.26 31.26
CA SER A 414 3.54 -18.93 30.12
C SER A 414 4.27 -18.72 28.79
N LEU A 415 5.29 -17.85 28.76
CA LEU A 415 6.09 -17.61 27.55
C LEU A 415 7.06 -18.77 27.27
N PRO A 416 7.47 -18.97 26.01
CA PRO A 416 8.45 -19.99 25.67
C PRO A 416 9.75 -19.87 26.46
N ASP A 417 10.31 -20.99 26.91
CA ASP A 417 11.51 -21.02 27.77
C ASP A 417 12.73 -20.34 27.13
N THR A 418 12.86 -20.42 25.80
CA THR A 418 13.89 -19.73 25.03
C THR A 418 13.80 -18.21 25.15
N PHE A 419 12.58 -17.66 25.12
CA PHE A 419 12.31 -16.25 25.32
C PHE A 419 12.58 -15.82 26.75
N LYS A 420 12.00 -16.52 27.73
CA LYS A 420 12.20 -16.25 29.17
C LYS A 420 13.68 -16.26 29.53
N THR A 421 14.40 -17.28 29.10
CA THR A 421 15.85 -17.41 29.34
C THR A 421 16.63 -16.24 28.76
N LYS A 422 16.24 -15.74 27.58
CA LYS A 422 16.94 -14.63 26.93
C LYS A 422 16.64 -13.29 27.60
N VAL A 423 15.38 -13.03 27.96
CA VAL A 423 14.99 -11.83 28.76
C VAL A 423 15.75 -11.81 30.08
N LEU A 424 15.74 -12.93 30.82
CA LEU A 424 16.46 -13.06 32.09
C LEU A 424 17.98 -12.96 31.92
N LYS A 425 18.54 -13.50 30.83
CA LYS A 425 19.98 -13.37 30.53
C LYS A 425 20.37 -11.93 30.24
N GLU A 426 19.63 -11.23 29.37
CA GLU A 426 19.88 -9.81 29.06
C GLU A 426 19.71 -8.94 30.31
N PHE A 427 18.66 -9.18 31.10
CA PHE A 427 18.44 -8.51 32.39
C PHE A 427 19.63 -8.75 33.33
N GLY A 428 20.00 -10.02 33.54
CA GLY A 428 21.14 -10.40 34.38
C GLY A 428 22.46 -9.75 33.95
N THR A 429 22.77 -9.74 32.65
CA THR A 429 24.00 -9.13 32.11
C THR A 429 24.05 -7.61 32.20
N ARG A 430 22.90 -6.93 32.21
CA ARG A 430 22.81 -5.46 32.25
C ARG A 430 22.68 -4.90 33.67
N VAL A 431 22.22 -5.71 34.62
CA VAL A 431 22.28 -5.39 36.07
C VAL A 431 23.72 -5.53 36.61
N THR A 432 24.53 -6.42 36.03
CA THR A 432 25.88 -6.74 36.55
C THR A 432 27.02 -5.73 36.30
N PRO A 433 27.00 -4.71 35.42
CA PRO A 433 28.20 -3.88 35.22
C PRO A 433 28.35 -2.71 36.23
N LYS A 434 27.37 -2.43 37.09
CA LYS A 434 27.46 -1.31 38.06
C LYS A 434 27.93 -1.69 39.47
N LEU A 435 28.18 -2.97 39.75
CA LEU A 435 28.63 -3.42 41.07
C LEU A 435 30.14 -3.68 41.18
N GLU A 436 30.93 -3.57 40.11
CA GLU A 436 32.39 -3.78 40.16
C GLU A 436 33.21 -2.55 40.62
N LYS A 437 32.56 -1.45 41.07
CA LYS A 437 33.26 -0.28 41.63
C LYS A 437 32.83 0.12 43.05
N LEU A 438 32.23 -0.79 43.80
CA LEU A 438 32.08 -0.63 45.24
C LEU A 438 32.71 -1.85 45.91
N GLU A 439 33.82 -1.61 46.61
CA GLU A 439 34.47 -2.60 47.46
C GLU A 439 33.42 -3.29 48.34
N LEU A 440 33.27 -4.60 48.17
CA LEU A 440 32.42 -5.44 49.00
C LEU A 440 32.96 -5.46 50.45
N PRO A 441 32.16 -5.12 51.47
CA PRO A 441 32.36 -5.66 52.80
C PRO A 441 31.95 -7.13 52.79
N SER A 442 32.81 -7.96 53.38
CA SER A 442 32.74 -9.41 53.47
C SER A 442 31.36 -10.00 53.83
N SER A 443 30.94 -10.96 53.00
CA SER A 443 30.28 -12.25 53.30
C SER A 443 29.11 -12.36 54.32
N ARG A 444 27.98 -12.86 53.76
CA ARG A 444 26.83 -13.62 54.33
C ARG A 444 25.49 -12.89 54.35
N SER A 445 24.76 -12.91 53.23
CA SER A 445 23.29 -12.73 53.24
C SER A 445 22.53 -13.11 51.96
N VAL A 446 23.16 -13.51 50.85
CA VAL A 446 22.43 -13.68 49.57
C VAL A 446 21.75 -15.06 49.38
N LEU A 447 21.97 -16.03 50.27
CA LEU A 447 21.42 -17.41 50.12
C LEU A 447 20.06 -17.65 50.82
N ARG A 448 19.15 -16.66 50.87
CA ARG A 448 17.83 -16.86 51.51
C ARG A 448 16.57 -16.67 50.65
N VAL A 449 16.68 -16.35 49.36
CA VAL A 449 15.47 -16.09 48.53
C VAL A 449 15.07 -17.28 47.64
N LEU A 450 15.86 -18.36 47.57
CA LEU A 450 15.56 -19.48 46.66
C LEU A 450 15.12 -20.79 47.29
N ASN A 451 14.80 -20.85 48.59
CA ASN A 451 14.22 -22.07 49.18
C ASN A 451 13.41 -21.76 50.45
N SER A 452 12.12 -21.44 50.30
CA SER A 452 11.05 -21.80 51.26
C SER A 452 9.72 -21.21 50.81
N ASN A 453 8.91 -22.02 50.14
CA ASN A 453 7.45 -21.95 50.23
C ASN A 453 6.90 -23.35 49.94
N SER A 454 7.04 -24.24 50.91
CA SER A 454 6.13 -25.36 51.11
C SER A 454 6.00 -25.65 52.61
N LEU A 455 4.75 -25.75 53.07
CA LEU A 455 4.26 -26.15 54.40
C LEU A 455 4.43 -25.07 55.51
N ASN A 456 3.44 -24.68 56.32
CA ASN A 456 2.06 -25.11 56.54
C ASN A 456 1.39 -24.09 57.49
N MET A 457 0.10 -23.78 57.29
CA MET A 457 -0.91 -23.56 58.34
C MET A 457 -2.26 -23.86 57.66
N ARG A 458 -3.09 -24.82 58.05
CA ARG A 458 -3.33 -25.49 59.35
C ARG A 458 -3.43 -27.01 59.19
#